data_AF-A0A845CJ30-F1
#
_entry.id   AF-A0A845CJ30-F1
#
_cell.length_a   1.000
_cell.length_b   1.000
_cell.length_c   1.000
_cell.angle_alpha   90.00
_cell.angle_beta   90.00
_cell.angle_gamma   90.00
#
_symmetry.space_group_name_H-M   'P 1'
#
loop_
_entity.id
_entity.type
_entity.pdbx_description
1 polymer ?
#
loop_
_entity_poly.entity_id
_entity_poly.type
_entity_poly.pdbx_seq_one_letter_code
_entity_poly.pdbx_strand_id
1 'polypeptide(L)'
;MPYKDPVIRRERERERHRRRVEERRAMGLCIKCGKNRPAPGRSLCEACLERSRAAERARYERARLEGAAYGGRDTESRRRMALERSRRRRRERTEAGLCTTCGERKPVEGGAVCETCREERQAAERELYADRKASGRCGRCGAEVIGKASTCARCAARDAKRRPRKNAASRARYHGRRASRVCVDCGEYAGAAARCERCARRSYLSSGEHKGMPVHPPRYTVVEFATGIEHGPLDSWEEVAMCLAFERLSREEVEVVEDTCVTAKLTAAPW
;
A
#
# COMPACT_ATOMS: atom_id res chain seq x y z
N MET A 1 48.80 -17.86 39.70
CA MET A 1 47.40 -17.60 40.12
C MET A 1 46.55 -17.46 38.87
N PRO A 2 45.58 -18.35 38.60
CA PRO A 2 44.76 -18.25 37.39
C PRO A 2 43.84 -17.02 37.50
N TYR A 3 43.94 -16.13 36.51
CA TYR A 3 43.06 -14.97 36.36
C TYR A 3 41.62 -15.47 36.29
N LYS A 4 40.77 -15.07 37.25
CA LYS A 4 39.34 -15.41 37.23
C LYS A 4 38.73 -14.89 35.93
N ASP A 5 38.17 -15.80 35.15
CA ASP A 5 37.47 -15.47 33.90
C ASP A 5 36.52 -14.28 34.11
N PRO A 6 36.70 -13.17 33.37
CA PRO A 6 35.91 -11.96 33.54
C PRO A 6 34.42 -12.18 33.28
N VAL A 7 34.04 -13.18 32.47
CA VAL A 7 32.64 -13.56 32.21
C VAL A 7 32.03 -14.17 33.47
N ILE A 8 32.69 -15.18 34.05
CA ILE A 8 32.24 -15.86 35.27
C ILE A 8 32.13 -14.86 36.43
N ARG A 9 33.07 -13.89 36.54
CA ARG A 9 33.00 -12.83 37.55
C ARG A 9 31.73 -11.97 37.38
N ARG A 10 31.43 -11.52 36.16
CA ARG A 10 30.25 -10.71 35.85
C ARG A 10 28.94 -11.45 36.12
N GLU A 11 28.87 -12.75 35.81
CA GLU A 11 27.69 -13.56 36.08
C GLU A 11 27.42 -13.68 37.58
N ARG A 12 28.44 -14.00 38.37
CA ARG A 12 28.35 -14.05 39.83
C ARG A 12 27.93 -12.70 40.43
N GLU A 13 28.42 -11.58 39.89
CA GLU A 13 27.99 -10.24 40.31
C GLU A 13 26.52 -9.96 40.00
N ARG A 14 26.05 -10.35 38.82
CA ARG A 14 24.63 -10.23 38.43
C ARG A 14 23.74 -11.08 39.33
N GLU A 15 24.16 -12.30 39.63
CA GLU A 15 23.44 -13.19 40.54
C GLU A 15 23.36 -12.62 41.96
N ARG A 16 24.49 -12.20 42.54
CA ARG A 16 24.51 -11.50 43.84
C ARG A 16 23.65 -10.24 43.84
N HIS A 17 23.58 -9.52 42.73
CA HIS A 17 22.70 -8.36 42.61
C HIS A 17 21.22 -8.76 42.59
N ARG A 18 20.84 -9.76 41.79
CA ARG A 18 19.47 -10.30 41.73
C ARG A 18 18.98 -10.75 43.10
N ARG A 19 19.78 -11.59 43.78
CA ARG A 19 19.47 -12.07 45.13
C ARG A 19 19.23 -10.93 46.12
N ARG A 20 20.11 -9.93 46.18
CA ARG A 20 19.92 -8.75 47.06
C ARG A 20 18.67 -7.95 46.71
N VAL A 21 18.31 -7.84 45.43
CA VAL A 21 17.09 -7.14 45.00
C VAL A 21 15.85 -7.91 45.44
N GLU A 22 15.84 -9.23 45.30
CA GLU A 22 14.74 -10.11 45.74
C GLU A 22 14.57 -10.07 47.27
N GLU A 23 15.65 -10.23 48.03
CA GLU A 23 15.64 -10.14 49.50
C GLU A 23 15.06 -8.78 49.97
N ARG A 24 15.48 -7.67 49.33
CA ARG A 24 14.95 -6.33 49.66
C ARG A 24 13.47 -6.18 49.30
N ARG A 25 13.03 -6.74 48.18
CA ARG A 25 11.61 -6.71 47.79
C ARG A 25 10.77 -7.51 48.78
N ALA A 26 11.22 -8.69 49.19
CA ALA A 26 10.55 -9.53 50.19
C ALA A 26 10.43 -8.81 51.54
N MET A 27 11.44 -8.05 51.94
CA MET A 27 11.41 -7.21 53.15
C MET A 27 10.63 -5.89 52.99
N GLY A 28 10.07 -5.60 51.81
CA GLY A 28 9.37 -4.34 51.55
C GLY A 28 10.28 -3.10 51.59
N LEU A 29 11.54 -3.25 51.20
CA LEU A 29 12.58 -2.21 51.22
C LEU A 29 12.92 -1.72 49.81
N CYS A 30 13.38 -0.47 49.72
CA CYS A 30 13.89 0.14 48.49
C CYS A 30 15.01 -0.69 47.87
N ILE A 31 14.88 -1.07 46.60
CA ILE A 31 15.85 -1.96 45.93
C ILE A 31 17.25 -1.35 45.81
N LYS A 32 17.36 -0.01 45.83
CA LYS A 32 18.63 0.72 45.68
C LYS A 32 19.36 0.86 47.01
N CYS A 33 18.75 1.51 48.01
CA CYS A 33 19.40 1.75 49.29
C CYS A 33 19.23 0.60 50.30
N GLY A 34 18.14 -0.17 50.23
CA GLY A 34 17.82 -1.22 51.19
C GLY A 34 17.52 -0.72 52.60
N LYS A 35 17.20 0.57 52.78
CA LYS A 35 16.98 1.20 54.11
C LYS A 35 15.53 1.62 54.34
N ASN A 36 14.95 2.32 53.38
CA ASN A 36 13.60 2.90 53.50
C ASN A 36 12.60 2.07 52.71
N ARG A 37 11.32 2.16 53.09
CA ARG A 37 10.22 1.60 52.29
C ARG A 37 10.15 2.28 50.91
N PRO A 38 9.80 1.55 49.84
CA PRO A 38 9.54 2.14 48.53
C PRO A 38 8.37 3.14 48.58
N ALA A 39 8.38 4.13 47.68
CA ALA A 39 7.24 4.99 47.47
C ALA A 39 6.04 4.20 46.92
N PRO A 40 4.78 4.64 47.14
CA PRO A 40 3.58 3.95 46.66
C PRO A 40 3.64 3.62 45.16
N GLY A 41 3.46 2.35 44.80
CA GLY A 41 3.51 1.88 43.41
C GLY A 41 4.91 1.90 42.76
N ARG A 42 5.99 2.08 43.53
CA ARG A 42 7.37 2.16 43.04
C ARG A 42 8.28 1.14 43.74
N SER A 43 9.46 0.91 43.16
CA SER A 43 10.50 0.03 43.73
C SER A 43 11.60 0.78 44.50
N LEU A 44 11.58 2.11 44.44
CA LEU A 44 12.55 3.01 45.06
C LEU A 44 11.85 3.87 46.12
N CYS A 45 12.56 4.22 47.20
CA CYS A 45 12.09 5.22 48.16
C CYS A 45 12.19 6.64 47.55
N GLU A 46 11.44 7.60 48.12
CA GLU A 46 11.42 8.99 47.66
C GLU A 46 12.82 9.61 47.54
N ALA A 47 13.67 9.45 48.55
CA ALA A 47 15.05 9.95 48.50
C ALA A 47 15.90 9.33 47.38
N CYS A 48 15.66 8.06 47.03
CA CYS A 48 16.33 7.41 45.90
C CYS A 48 15.76 7.85 44.55
N LEU A 49 14.45 8.10 44.47
CA LEU A 49 13.81 8.65 43.28
C LEU A 49 14.33 10.06 43.00
N GLU A 50 14.39 10.92 44.00
CA GLU A 50 14.85 12.30 43.81
C GLU A 50 16.31 12.36 43.38
N ARG A 51 17.18 11.55 43.98
CA ARG A 51 18.56 11.41 43.49
C ARG A 51 18.63 10.93 42.04
N SER A 52 17.74 10.03 41.63
CA SER A 52 17.67 9.55 40.25
C SER A 52 17.24 10.66 39.29
N ARG A 53 16.21 11.42 39.66
CA ARG A 53 15.71 12.58 38.90
C ARG A 53 16.77 13.67 38.80
N ALA A 54 17.45 14.00 39.90
CA ALA A 54 18.55 14.97 39.91
C ALA A 54 19.69 14.55 38.98
N ALA A 55 20.10 13.28 39.02
CA ALA A 55 21.12 12.76 38.11
C ALA A 55 20.67 12.78 36.63
N GLU A 56 19.39 12.56 36.36
CA GLU A 56 18.82 12.70 35.02
C GLU A 56 18.82 14.16 34.55
N ARG A 57 18.34 15.10 35.37
CA ARG A 57 18.41 16.54 35.08
C ARG A 57 19.83 17.00 34.80
N ALA A 58 20.80 16.62 35.63
CA ALA A 58 22.21 16.95 35.42
C ALA A 58 22.77 16.39 34.12
N ARG A 59 22.37 15.17 33.72
CA ARG A 59 22.76 14.59 32.43
C ARG A 59 22.18 15.38 31.25
N TYR A 60 20.89 15.74 31.33
CA TYR A 60 20.23 16.53 30.29
C TYR A 60 20.83 17.93 30.17
N GLU A 61 21.19 18.55 31.28
CA GLU A 61 21.84 19.86 31.29
C GLU A 61 23.21 19.79 30.62
N ARG A 62 24.06 18.83 30.99
CA ARG A 62 25.36 18.63 30.32
C ARG A 62 25.20 18.41 28.82
N ALA A 63 24.27 17.54 28.42
CA ALA A 63 24.00 17.31 27.02
C ALA A 63 23.52 18.56 26.29
N ARG A 64 22.69 19.39 26.93
CA ARG A 64 22.23 20.67 26.37
C ARG A 64 23.41 21.62 26.14
N LEU A 65 24.29 21.75 27.13
CA LEU A 65 25.52 22.57 27.03
C LEU A 65 26.46 22.06 25.93
N GLU A 66 26.55 20.75 25.76
CA GLU A 66 27.32 20.08 24.70
C GLU A 66 26.62 20.13 23.32
N GLY A 67 25.43 20.75 23.21
CA GLY A 67 24.63 20.77 21.98
C GLY A 67 24.08 19.41 21.56
N ALA A 68 24.16 18.40 22.44
CA ALA A 68 23.73 17.04 22.15
C ALA A 68 22.21 16.89 22.33
N ALA A 69 21.55 16.36 21.31
CA ALA A 69 20.12 16.10 21.34
C ALA A 69 19.73 15.06 22.41
N TYR A 70 18.52 15.20 22.96
CA TYR A 70 17.84 14.15 23.76
C TYR A 70 18.60 13.65 25.01
N GLY A 71 19.31 14.55 25.69
CA GLY A 71 20.06 14.23 26.90
C GLY A 71 21.36 13.47 26.63
N GLY A 72 21.99 13.71 25.47
CA GLY A 72 23.32 13.20 25.13
C GLY A 72 23.33 11.74 24.72
N ARG A 73 22.15 11.21 24.36
CA ARG A 73 22.01 9.83 23.91
C ARG A 73 22.17 9.78 22.41
N ASP A 74 23.08 8.94 21.93
CA ASP A 74 23.22 8.66 20.51
C ASP A 74 21.97 7.92 19.97
N THR A 75 21.02 8.72 19.45
CA THR A 75 19.77 8.23 18.87
C THR A 75 20.00 7.45 17.59
N GLU A 76 21.04 7.79 16.83
CA GLU A 76 21.36 7.10 15.58
C GLU A 76 21.91 5.71 15.84
N SER A 77 22.86 5.56 16.77
CA SER A 77 23.36 4.24 17.17
C SER A 77 22.24 3.38 17.76
N ARG A 78 21.36 3.96 18.59
CA ARG A 78 20.17 3.24 19.08
C ARG A 78 19.26 2.78 17.94
N ARG A 79 18.98 3.64 16.97
CA ARG A 79 18.19 3.31 15.78
C ARG A 79 18.87 2.20 14.97
N ARG A 80 20.19 2.30 14.75
CA ARG A 80 21.01 1.32 14.02
C ARG A 80 20.95 -0.06 14.68
N MET A 81 21.22 -0.12 15.99
CA MET A 81 21.12 -1.36 16.77
C MET A 81 19.70 -1.94 16.77
N ALA A 82 18.66 -1.10 16.82
CA ALA A 82 17.27 -1.56 16.75
C ALA A 82 16.93 -2.18 15.38
N LEU A 83 17.38 -1.54 14.30
CA LEU A 83 17.23 -2.08 12.94
C LEU A 83 17.98 -3.39 12.77
N GLU A 84 19.21 -3.49 13.28
CA GLU A 84 20.00 -4.70 13.23
C GLU A 84 19.33 -5.85 13.99
N ARG A 85 18.86 -5.62 15.23
CA ARG A 85 18.07 -6.61 15.97
C ARG A 85 16.81 -7.03 15.21
N SER A 86 16.12 -6.10 14.56
CA SER A 86 14.95 -6.41 13.75
C SER A 86 15.29 -7.26 12.53
N ARG A 87 16.41 -6.98 11.84
CA ARG A 87 16.90 -7.76 10.71
C ARG A 87 17.30 -9.17 11.15
N ARG A 88 18.01 -9.29 12.28
CA ARG A 88 18.41 -10.58 12.85
C ARG A 88 17.20 -11.45 13.16
N ARG A 89 16.21 -10.93 13.90
CA ARG A 89 14.96 -11.66 14.19
C ARG A 89 14.20 -12.09 12.94
N ARG A 90 14.17 -11.24 11.90
CA ARG A 90 13.53 -11.61 10.63
C ARG A 90 14.25 -12.77 9.96
N ARG A 91 15.58 -12.74 9.91
CA ARG A 91 16.40 -13.84 9.36
C ARG A 91 16.19 -15.15 10.12
N GLU A 92 16.35 -15.11 11.44
CA GLU A 92 16.14 -16.27 12.32
C GLU A 92 14.74 -16.89 12.10
N ARG A 93 13.69 -16.07 11.96
CA ARG A 93 12.33 -16.55 11.69
C ARG A 93 12.18 -17.14 10.29
N THR A 94 12.74 -16.49 9.27
CA THR A 94 12.71 -17.01 7.90
C THR A 94 13.45 -18.35 7.79
N GLU A 95 14.64 -18.46 8.39
CA GLU A 95 15.44 -19.69 8.42
C GLU A 95 14.73 -20.82 9.17
N ALA A 96 14.00 -20.49 10.25
CA ALA A 96 13.16 -21.44 10.98
C ALA A 96 11.83 -21.78 10.27
N GLY A 97 11.53 -21.19 9.11
CA GLY A 97 10.26 -21.40 8.41
C GLY A 97 9.04 -20.80 9.13
N LEU A 98 9.25 -19.75 9.93
CA LEU A 98 8.24 -19.10 10.76
C LEU A 98 7.80 -17.75 10.18
N CYS A 99 6.58 -17.34 10.55
CA CYS A 99 6.00 -16.05 10.21
C CYS A 99 6.90 -14.92 10.69
N THR A 100 7.27 -14.01 9.80
CA THR A 100 8.15 -12.89 10.14
C THR A 100 7.52 -11.87 11.12
N THR A 101 6.19 -11.87 11.26
CA THR A 101 5.42 -10.99 12.17
C THR A 101 5.30 -11.57 13.58
N CYS A 102 4.58 -12.69 13.76
CA CYS A 102 4.40 -13.30 15.09
C CYS A 102 5.61 -14.15 15.51
N GLY A 103 6.22 -14.88 14.58
CA GLY A 103 7.32 -15.81 14.88
C GLY A 103 6.86 -17.15 15.45
N GLU A 104 5.59 -17.49 15.36
CA GLU A 104 5.01 -18.70 15.97
C GLU A 104 4.49 -19.69 14.92
N ARG A 105 3.79 -19.19 13.90
CA ARG A 105 3.10 -20.01 12.89
C ARG A 105 3.88 -20.04 11.59
N LYS A 106 3.71 -21.10 10.78
CA LYS A 106 4.26 -21.15 9.41
C LYS A 106 3.62 -20.06 8.53
N PRO A 107 4.37 -19.46 7.60
CA PRO A 107 3.81 -18.51 6.65
C PRO A 107 2.91 -19.20 5.62
N VAL A 108 2.00 -18.45 5.00
CA VAL A 108 1.23 -18.92 3.84
C VAL A 108 2.17 -19.25 2.68
N GLU A 109 1.76 -20.15 1.78
CA GLU A 109 2.56 -20.52 0.61
C GLU A 109 2.93 -19.29 -0.23
N GLY A 110 4.22 -19.16 -0.57
CA GLY A 110 4.77 -17.99 -1.28
C GLY A 110 4.80 -16.69 -0.47
N GLY A 111 4.43 -16.72 0.82
CA GLY A 111 4.38 -15.56 1.71
C GLY A 111 5.45 -15.56 2.80
N ALA A 112 5.57 -14.43 3.51
CA ALA A 112 6.46 -14.26 4.67
C ALA A 112 5.69 -14.15 6.01
N VAL A 113 4.36 -14.23 5.97
CA VAL A 113 3.47 -14.06 7.12
C VAL A 113 2.46 -15.20 7.19
N CYS A 114 2.06 -15.60 8.39
CA CYS A 114 0.99 -16.59 8.57
C CYS A 114 -0.37 -16.01 8.20
N GLU A 115 -1.35 -16.90 8.01
CA GLU A 115 -2.72 -16.54 7.63
C GLU A 115 -3.36 -15.58 8.64
N THR A 116 -3.31 -15.90 9.94
CA THR A 116 -3.86 -15.04 10.99
C THR A 116 -3.31 -13.62 10.94
N CYS A 117 -1.97 -13.45 10.90
CA CYS A 117 -1.37 -12.12 10.83
C CYS A 117 -1.67 -11.41 9.50
N ARG A 118 -1.90 -12.16 8.41
CA ARG A 118 -2.31 -11.58 7.12
C ARG A 118 -3.74 -11.06 7.20
N GLU A 119 -4.65 -11.82 7.79
CA GLU A 119 -6.06 -11.45 7.97
C GLU A 119 -6.22 -10.26 8.90
N GLU A 120 -5.55 -10.28 10.06
CA GLU A 120 -5.52 -9.15 11.00
C GLU A 120 -5.04 -7.87 10.32
N ARG A 121 -3.94 -7.95 9.54
CA ARG A 121 -3.44 -6.81 8.77
C ARG A 121 -4.46 -6.33 7.73
N GLN A 122 -5.09 -7.25 7.00
CA GLN A 122 -6.10 -6.89 6.00
C GLN A 122 -7.36 -6.28 6.62
N ALA A 123 -7.79 -6.76 7.80
CA ALA A 123 -8.88 -6.18 8.55
C ALA A 123 -8.55 -4.74 8.98
N ALA A 124 -7.38 -4.53 9.59
CA ALA A 124 -6.91 -3.21 9.98
C ALA A 124 -6.73 -2.25 8.77
N GLU A 125 -6.23 -2.74 7.64
CA GLU A 125 -6.11 -1.95 6.40
C GLU A 125 -7.48 -1.55 5.85
N ARG A 126 -8.48 -2.45 5.90
CA ARG A 126 -9.86 -2.15 5.48
C ARG A 126 -10.52 -1.11 6.39
N GLU A 127 -10.39 -1.26 7.70
CA GLU A 127 -10.91 -0.32 8.69
C GLU A 127 -10.28 1.07 8.51
N LEU A 128 -8.95 1.13 8.41
CA LEU A 128 -8.22 2.38 8.18
C LEU A 128 -8.61 3.04 6.85
N TYR A 129 -8.84 2.25 5.80
CA TYR A 129 -9.33 2.77 4.53
C TYR A 129 -10.75 3.32 4.64
N ALA A 130 -11.65 2.62 5.35
CA ALA A 130 -13.02 3.06 5.58
C ALA A 130 -13.06 4.36 6.41
N ASP A 131 -12.31 4.44 7.51
CA ASP A 131 -12.15 5.64 8.33
C ASP A 131 -11.66 6.84 7.51
N ARG A 132 -10.59 6.63 6.73
CA ARG A 132 -10.04 7.67 5.85
C ARG A 132 -11.07 8.13 4.83
N LYS A 133 -11.78 7.20 4.20
CA LYS A 133 -12.82 7.53 3.21
C LYS A 133 -13.95 8.33 3.84
N ALA A 134 -14.45 7.91 5.01
CA ALA A 134 -15.51 8.61 5.75
C ALA A 134 -15.07 10.01 6.18
N SER A 135 -13.79 10.17 6.55
CA SER A 135 -13.21 11.44 6.96
C SER A 135 -12.74 12.34 5.80
N GLY A 136 -13.02 12.00 4.53
CA GLY A 136 -12.53 12.78 3.38
C GLY A 136 -10.99 12.79 3.25
N ARG A 137 -10.31 11.78 3.80
CA ARG A 137 -8.85 11.63 3.76
C ARG A 137 -8.42 10.63 2.69
N CYS A 138 -7.22 10.85 2.18
CA CYS A 138 -6.60 10.04 1.15
C CYS A 138 -6.35 8.64 1.68
N GLY A 139 -6.92 7.63 1.02
CA GLY A 139 -6.75 6.22 1.42
C GLY A 139 -5.29 5.77 1.50
N ARG A 140 -4.38 6.45 0.79
CA ARG A 140 -2.96 6.09 0.71
C ARG A 140 -2.06 6.74 1.76
N CYS A 141 -2.18 8.05 1.97
CA CYS A 141 -1.30 8.78 2.89
C CYS A 141 -2.02 9.47 4.05
N GLY A 142 -3.35 9.42 4.09
CA GLY A 142 -4.16 10.04 5.14
C GLY A 142 -4.31 11.57 5.06
N ALA A 143 -3.75 12.23 4.04
CA ALA A 143 -3.93 13.67 3.84
C ALA A 143 -5.33 13.99 3.32
N GLU A 144 -5.87 15.16 3.63
CA GLU A 144 -7.19 15.60 3.14
C GLU A 144 -7.30 15.55 1.61
N VAL A 145 -8.50 15.26 1.12
CA VAL A 145 -8.82 15.18 -0.29
C VAL A 145 -9.80 16.28 -0.67
N ILE A 146 -9.53 16.94 -1.78
CA ILE A 146 -10.40 17.98 -2.33
C ILE A 146 -11.46 17.30 -3.21
N GLY A 147 -12.73 17.56 -2.91
CA GLY A 147 -13.88 17.01 -3.66
C GLY A 147 -14.14 15.52 -3.42
N LYS A 148 -14.65 14.81 -4.44
CA LYS A 148 -15.05 13.39 -4.35
C LYS A 148 -13.93 12.39 -4.67
N ALA A 149 -12.68 12.84 -4.77
CA ALA A 149 -11.57 11.94 -5.10
C ALA A 149 -11.23 11.00 -3.93
N SER A 150 -10.68 9.82 -4.25
CA SER A 150 -10.23 8.84 -3.24
C SER A 150 -8.76 9.04 -2.80
N THR A 151 -8.04 9.93 -3.49
CA THR A 151 -6.63 10.22 -3.23
C THR A 151 -6.34 11.71 -3.33
N CYS A 152 -5.40 12.20 -2.52
CA CYS A 152 -4.96 13.59 -2.58
C CYS A 152 -4.15 13.86 -3.86
N ALA A 153 -4.09 15.14 -4.28
CA ALA A 153 -3.41 15.57 -5.50
C ALA A 153 -1.95 15.05 -5.60
N ARG A 154 -1.20 15.07 -4.50
CA ARG A 154 0.18 14.55 -4.45
C ARG A 154 0.25 13.05 -4.71
N CYS A 155 -0.66 12.27 -4.14
CA CYS A 155 -0.72 10.82 -4.39
C CYS A 155 -1.16 10.54 -5.82
N ALA A 156 -2.16 11.25 -6.32
CA ALA A 156 -2.63 11.16 -7.70
C ALA A 156 -1.51 11.46 -8.72
N ALA A 157 -0.76 12.55 -8.53
CA ALA A 157 0.36 12.91 -9.39
C ALA A 157 1.49 11.86 -9.37
N ARG A 158 1.80 11.31 -8.19
CA ARG A 158 2.78 10.22 -8.06
C ARG A 158 2.32 8.96 -8.79
N ASP A 159 1.03 8.64 -8.73
CA ASP A 159 0.47 7.51 -9.47
C ASP A 159 0.43 7.76 -10.98
N ALA A 160 0.11 8.98 -11.40
CA ALA A 160 0.18 9.39 -12.79
C ALA A 160 1.59 9.20 -13.37
N LYS A 161 2.65 9.54 -12.63
CA LYS A 161 4.05 9.28 -13.06
C LYS A 161 4.38 7.77 -13.15
N ARG A 162 3.74 6.92 -12.34
CA ARG A 162 3.98 5.46 -12.34
C ARG A 162 3.21 4.72 -13.44
N ARG A 163 2.05 5.25 -13.85
CA ARG A 163 1.16 4.62 -14.85
C ARG A 163 1.85 4.38 -16.21
N PRO A 164 2.58 5.34 -16.83
CA PRO A 164 3.22 5.15 -18.13
C PRO A 164 4.17 3.95 -18.17
N ARG A 165 4.99 3.74 -17.13
CA ARG A 165 5.93 2.61 -17.05
C ARG A 165 5.19 1.27 -16.99
N LYS A 166 4.11 1.19 -16.19
CA LYS A 166 3.26 0.00 -16.14
C LYS A 166 2.54 -0.23 -17.47
N ASN A 167 2.11 0.84 -18.13
CA ASN A 167 1.42 0.79 -19.42
C ASN A 167 2.38 0.36 -20.54
N ALA A 168 3.64 0.81 -20.55
CA ALA A 168 4.64 0.39 -21.53
C ALA A 168 4.95 -1.10 -21.41
N ALA A 169 5.26 -1.60 -20.21
CA ALA A 169 5.49 -3.03 -19.99
C ALA A 169 4.24 -3.87 -20.30
N SER A 170 3.04 -3.37 -19.97
CA SER A 170 1.79 -4.05 -20.30
C SER A 170 1.50 -4.06 -21.79
N ARG A 171 1.75 -2.94 -22.50
CA ARG A 171 1.63 -2.86 -23.96
C ARG A 171 2.63 -3.78 -24.64
N ALA A 172 3.89 -3.80 -24.20
CA ALA A 172 4.90 -4.72 -24.71
C ALA A 172 4.48 -6.19 -24.53
N ARG A 173 3.98 -6.57 -23.34
CA ARG A 173 3.40 -7.91 -23.12
C ARG A 173 2.20 -8.19 -24.02
N TYR A 174 1.30 -7.23 -24.20
CA TYR A 174 0.15 -7.35 -25.08
C TYR A 174 0.58 -7.59 -26.54
N HIS A 175 1.49 -6.76 -27.07
CA HIS A 175 2.02 -6.90 -28.43
C HIS A 175 2.82 -8.19 -28.61
N GLY A 176 3.64 -8.58 -27.63
CA GLY A 176 4.36 -9.85 -27.65
C GLY A 176 3.41 -11.05 -27.72
N ARG A 177 2.37 -11.07 -26.89
CA ARG A 177 1.33 -12.12 -26.92
C ARG A 177 0.59 -12.17 -28.26
N ARG A 178 0.24 -11.00 -28.82
CA ARG A 178 -0.37 -10.88 -30.15
C ARG A 178 0.55 -11.42 -31.26
N ALA A 179 1.84 -11.06 -31.24
CA ALA A 179 2.81 -11.53 -32.21
C ALA A 179 2.99 -13.06 -32.15
N SER A 180 2.98 -13.62 -30.94
CA SER A 180 3.03 -15.07 -30.71
C SER A 180 1.69 -15.81 -30.91
N ARG A 181 0.63 -15.12 -31.37
CA ARG A 181 -0.71 -15.70 -31.59
C ARG A 181 -1.31 -16.38 -30.34
N VAL A 182 -0.98 -15.86 -29.15
CA VAL A 182 -1.54 -16.32 -27.88
C VAL A 182 -2.48 -15.28 -27.27
N CYS A 183 -3.46 -15.78 -26.54
CA CYS A 183 -4.46 -15.01 -25.82
C CYS A 183 -3.79 -14.01 -24.87
N VAL A 184 -4.17 -12.75 -24.98
CA VAL A 184 -3.61 -11.67 -24.16
C VAL A 184 -3.94 -11.79 -22.67
N ASP A 185 -4.93 -12.60 -22.31
CA ASP A 185 -5.35 -12.84 -20.93
C ASP A 185 -4.72 -14.11 -20.36
N CYS A 186 -5.05 -15.30 -20.89
CA CYS A 186 -4.61 -16.60 -20.35
C CYS A 186 -3.31 -17.14 -20.95
N GLY A 187 -2.86 -16.67 -22.12
CA GLY A 187 -1.66 -17.19 -22.79
C GLY A 187 -1.85 -18.47 -23.62
N GLU A 188 -3.07 -19.02 -23.72
CA GLU A 188 -3.38 -20.13 -24.64
C GLU A 188 -3.37 -19.67 -26.10
N TYR A 189 -3.18 -20.58 -27.06
CA TYR A 189 -3.24 -20.25 -28.49
C TYR A 189 -4.60 -19.63 -28.86
N ALA A 190 -4.58 -18.51 -29.58
CA ALA A 190 -5.77 -17.77 -29.99
C ALA A 190 -5.81 -17.49 -31.51
N GLY A 191 -4.86 -18.03 -32.27
CA GLY A 191 -4.76 -17.78 -33.72
C GLY A 191 -4.57 -16.29 -34.02
N ALA A 192 -5.42 -15.73 -34.87
CA ALA A 192 -5.40 -14.31 -35.22
C ALA A 192 -6.11 -13.42 -34.16
N ALA A 193 -6.90 -14.01 -33.26
CA ALA A 193 -7.69 -13.27 -32.28
C ALA A 193 -6.83 -12.75 -31.12
N ALA A 194 -7.25 -11.64 -30.51
CA ALA A 194 -6.59 -11.11 -29.31
C ALA A 194 -6.75 -12.03 -28.10
N ARG A 195 -7.89 -12.72 -28.01
CA ARG A 195 -8.30 -13.58 -26.90
C ARG A 195 -8.78 -14.91 -27.44
N CYS A 196 -8.54 -15.99 -26.70
CA CYS A 196 -9.22 -17.25 -26.97
C CYS A 196 -10.72 -17.11 -26.67
N GLU A 197 -11.54 -17.99 -27.25
CA GLU A 197 -13.00 -17.97 -27.15
C GLU A 197 -13.49 -17.89 -25.69
N ARG A 198 -12.92 -18.70 -24.79
CA ARG A 198 -13.24 -18.69 -23.35
C ARG A 198 -13.00 -17.32 -22.71
N CYS A 199 -11.87 -16.68 -22.99
CA CYS A 199 -11.55 -15.37 -22.44
C CYS A 199 -12.39 -14.26 -23.07
N ALA A 200 -12.71 -14.38 -24.36
CA ALA A 200 -13.61 -13.47 -25.05
C ALA A 200 -15.02 -13.52 -24.44
N ARG A 201 -15.59 -14.72 -24.27
CA ARG A 201 -16.89 -14.93 -23.62
C ARG A 201 -16.91 -14.40 -22.19
N ARG A 202 -15.89 -14.70 -21.38
CA ARG A 202 -15.77 -14.16 -20.02
C ARG A 202 -15.74 -12.63 -20.00
N SER A 203 -15.01 -12.02 -20.95
CA SER A 203 -14.98 -10.55 -21.07
C SER A 203 -16.31 -9.97 -21.53
N TYR A 204 -17.05 -10.67 -22.37
CA TYR A 204 -18.39 -10.26 -22.79
C TYR A 204 -19.37 -10.32 -21.61
N LEU A 205 -19.39 -11.44 -20.88
CA LEU A 205 -20.24 -11.62 -19.70
C LEU A 205 -19.93 -10.62 -18.57
N SER A 206 -18.69 -10.14 -18.48
CA SER A 206 -18.30 -9.13 -17.48
C SER A 206 -18.53 -7.68 -17.93
N SER A 207 -18.81 -7.47 -19.22
CA SER A 207 -19.08 -6.15 -19.79
C SER A 207 -20.37 -5.54 -19.25
N GLY A 208 -20.48 -4.21 -19.32
CA GLY A 208 -21.69 -3.50 -18.91
C GLY A 208 -22.94 -3.97 -19.66
N GLU A 209 -22.78 -4.26 -20.95
CA GLU A 209 -23.83 -4.77 -21.85
C GLU A 209 -24.48 -6.05 -21.31
N HIS A 210 -23.70 -7.05 -20.90
CA HIS A 210 -24.27 -8.27 -20.32
C HIS A 210 -24.84 -8.07 -18.91
N LYS A 211 -24.36 -7.07 -18.17
CA LYS A 211 -24.83 -6.75 -16.80
C LYS A 211 -26.07 -5.87 -16.76
N GLY A 212 -26.71 -5.63 -17.91
CA GLY A 212 -27.88 -4.76 -17.98
C GLY A 212 -27.56 -3.30 -17.71
N MET A 213 -26.30 -2.85 -17.89
CA MET A 213 -26.07 -1.42 -18.09
C MET A 213 -26.75 -1.06 -19.41
N PRO A 214 -27.59 -0.01 -19.44
CA PRO A 214 -28.28 0.38 -20.66
C PRO A 214 -27.23 0.63 -21.74
N VAL A 215 -27.23 -0.23 -22.76
CA VAL A 215 -26.56 0.08 -24.01
C VAL A 215 -27.43 1.17 -24.60
N HIS A 216 -26.97 2.41 -24.50
CA HIS A 216 -27.63 3.49 -25.22
C HIS A 216 -27.56 3.13 -26.71
N PRO A 217 -28.67 3.22 -27.46
CA PRO A 217 -28.62 3.04 -28.90
C PRO A 217 -27.54 3.97 -29.48
N PRO A 218 -26.76 3.50 -30.46
CA PRO A 218 -25.74 4.33 -31.08
C PRO A 218 -26.38 5.60 -31.60
N ARG A 219 -25.73 6.74 -31.35
CA ARG A 219 -26.10 8.01 -31.97
C ARG A 219 -25.10 8.35 -33.05
N TYR A 220 -25.58 8.88 -34.16
CA TYR A 220 -24.76 9.24 -35.30
C TYR A 220 -24.75 10.75 -35.46
N THR A 221 -23.59 11.30 -35.81
CA THR A 221 -23.42 12.71 -36.17
C THR A 221 -22.71 12.74 -37.53
N VAL A 222 -23.31 13.41 -38.52
CA VAL A 222 -22.70 13.59 -39.84
C VAL A 222 -21.94 14.91 -39.83
N VAL A 223 -20.64 14.88 -40.08
CA VAL A 223 -19.77 16.07 -40.07
C VAL A 223 -19.30 16.35 -41.48
N GLU A 224 -19.60 17.53 -42.01
CA GLU A 224 -19.11 17.95 -43.33
C GLU A 224 -17.61 18.25 -43.32
N PHE A 225 -16.85 17.72 -44.28
CA PHE A 225 -15.40 17.98 -44.35
C PHE A 225 -15.05 19.43 -44.67
N ALA A 226 -15.83 20.07 -45.54
CA ALA A 226 -15.51 21.41 -46.03
C ALA A 226 -15.81 22.50 -44.98
N THR A 227 -16.90 22.35 -44.24
CA THR A 227 -17.44 23.38 -43.35
C THR A 227 -17.26 23.04 -41.87
N GLY A 228 -17.12 21.76 -41.53
CA GLY A 228 -17.14 21.27 -40.16
C GLY A 228 -18.53 21.34 -39.52
N ILE A 229 -19.60 21.56 -40.30
CA ILE A 229 -20.97 21.59 -39.77
C ILE A 229 -21.36 20.15 -39.37
N GLU A 230 -21.96 20.05 -38.19
CA GLU A 230 -22.44 18.79 -37.60
C GLU A 230 -23.95 18.67 -37.77
N HIS A 231 -24.41 17.55 -38.34
CA HIS A 231 -25.81 17.19 -38.48
C HIS A 231 -26.10 15.97 -37.57
N GLY A 232 -26.77 16.22 -36.45
CA GLY A 232 -27.10 15.20 -35.46
C GLY A 232 -27.58 15.78 -34.12
N PRO A 233 -27.84 14.93 -33.11
CA PRO A 233 -27.69 13.47 -33.14
C PRO A 233 -28.82 12.77 -33.90
N LEU A 234 -28.47 11.72 -34.64
CA LEU A 234 -29.37 10.83 -35.37
C LEU A 234 -29.39 9.47 -34.67
N ASP A 235 -30.55 8.83 -34.57
CA ASP A 235 -30.72 7.60 -33.79
C ASP A 235 -30.58 6.32 -34.65
N SER A 236 -30.47 6.43 -35.98
CA SER A 236 -30.29 5.28 -36.88
C SER A 236 -29.54 5.61 -38.19
N TRP A 237 -29.09 4.57 -38.91
CA TRP A 237 -28.47 4.73 -40.23
C TRP A 237 -29.44 5.21 -41.31
N GLU A 238 -30.73 4.91 -41.18
CA GLU A 238 -31.77 5.45 -42.07
C GLU A 238 -31.87 6.97 -41.93
N GLU A 239 -31.78 7.50 -40.71
CA GLU A 239 -31.74 8.94 -40.48
C GLU A 239 -30.47 9.59 -41.03
N VAL A 240 -29.31 8.91 -40.94
CA VAL A 240 -28.07 9.34 -41.60
C VAL A 240 -28.26 9.42 -43.12
N ALA A 241 -28.85 8.39 -43.73
CA ALA A 241 -29.10 8.38 -45.16
C ALA A 241 -30.09 9.49 -45.59
N MET A 242 -31.12 9.74 -44.79
CA MET A 242 -32.06 10.85 -45.01
C MET A 242 -31.39 12.22 -44.88
N CYS A 243 -30.51 12.38 -43.88
CA CYS A 243 -29.75 13.61 -43.67
C CYS A 243 -28.86 13.91 -44.89
N LEU A 244 -28.11 12.91 -45.37
CA LEU A 244 -27.28 13.06 -46.57
C LEU A 244 -28.10 13.42 -47.81
N ALA A 245 -29.25 12.78 -47.99
CA ALA A 245 -30.14 13.07 -49.11
C ALA A 245 -30.75 14.48 -49.05
N PHE A 246 -31.14 14.95 -47.86
CA PHE A 246 -31.75 16.26 -47.65
C PHE A 246 -30.75 17.39 -47.85
N GLU A 247 -29.56 17.26 -47.26
CA GLU A 247 -28.48 18.25 -47.37
C GLU A 247 -27.72 18.14 -48.70
N ARG A 248 -28.08 17.16 -49.55
CA ARG A 248 -27.43 16.87 -50.84
C ARG A 248 -25.93 16.61 -50.72
N LEU A 249 -25.53 16.00 -49.61
CA LEU A 249 -24.15 15.65 -49.29
C LEU A 249 -23.82 14.26 -49.85
N SER A 250 -22.67 14.12 -50.50
CA SER A 250 -22.15 12.80 -50.88
C SER A 250 -21.41 12.15 -49.71
N ARG A 251 -21.24 10.82 -49.78
CA ARG A 251 -20.54 10.06 -48.74
C ARG A 251 -19.05 10.43 -48.65
N GLU A 252 -18.49 10.94 -49.74
CA GLU A 252 -17.10 11.39 -49.83
C GLU A 252 -16.90 12.78 -49.20
N GLU A 253 -17.98 13.51 -48.93
CA GLU A 253 -17.97 14.88 -48.41
C GLU A 253 -18.18 14.95 -46.89
N VAL A 254 -18.48 13.81 -46.25
CA VAL A 254 -18.85 13.75 -44.85
C VAL A 254 -18.14 12.64 -44.07
N GLU A 255 -17.98 12.86 -42.76
CA GLU A 255 -17.62 11.86 -41.77
C GLU A 255 -18.85 11.52 -40.91
N VAL A 256 -19.23 10.25 -40.86
CA VAL A 256 -20.30 9.79 -39.93
C VAL A 256 -19.64 9.30 -38.65
N VAL A 257 -19.81 10.06 -37.57
CA VAL A 257 -19.30 9.75 -36.24
C VAL A 257 -20.36 8.97 -35.46
N GLU A 258 -20.02 7.75 -35.03
CA GLU A 258 -20.88 6.93 -34.17
C GLU A 258 -20.52 7.14 -32.69
N ASP A 259 -21.35 7.92 -31.99
CA ASP A 259 -21.28 8.17 -30.55
C ASP A 259 -21.90 7.00 -29.78
N THR A 260 -21.19 5.87 -29.74
CA THR A 260 -21.46 4.84 -28.72
C THR A 260 -20.76 5.21 -27.42
N CYS A 261 -21.52 5.22 -26.33
CA CYS A 261 -21.11 5.61 -24.98
C CYS A 261 -19.64 5.26 -24.63
N VAL A 262 -18.80 6.29 -24.41
CA VAL A 262 -17.48 6.40 -23.72
C VAL A 262 -16.37 5.37 -24.08
N THR A 263 -16.66 4.32 -24.84
CA THR A 263 -15.72 3.28 -25.27
C THR A 263 -15.77 3.06 -26.78
N ALA A 264 -16.08 4.11 -27.55
CA ALA A 264 -16.09 4.08 -29.01
C ALA A 264 -14.78 3.46 -29.54
N LYS A 265 -14.91 2.30 -30.17
CA LYS A 265 -13.91 1.77 -31.08
C LYS A 265 -14.17 2.43 -32.42
N LEU A 266 -13.13 2.95 -33.07
CA LEU A 266 -13.16 3.29 -34.49
C LEU A 266 -13.43 2.00 -35.28
N THR A 267 -14.68 1.77 -35.66
CA THR A 267 -15.04 0.74 -36.64
C THR A 267 -15.31 1.43 -37.96
N ALA A 268 -14.42 1.21 -38.94
CA ALA A 268 -14.79 1.41 -40.33
C ALA A 268 -15.97 0.46 -40.61
N ALA A 269 -17.12 1.02 -41.00
CA ALA A 269 -18.35 0.26 -41.22
C ALA A 269 -18.11 -0.86 -42.26
N PRO A 270 -18.58 -2.10 -42.00
CA PRO A 270 -18.69 -3.11 -43.02
C PRO A 270 -19.91 -2.82 -43.91
N TRP A 271 -19.75 -3.11 -45.19
CA TRP A 271 -20.75 -3.00 -46.26
C TRP A 271 -21.88 -4.01 -46.08
#